data_AF-A0A2A2IH35-F1
#
_entry.id   AF-A0A2A2IH35-F1
#
_cell.length_a   1.000
_cell.length_b   1.000
_cell.length_c   1.000
_cell.angle_alpha   90.00
_cell.angle_beta   90.00
_cell.angle_gamma   90.00
#
_symmetry.space_group_name_H-M   'P 1'
#
loop_
_entity.id
_entity.type
_entity.pdbx_description
1 polymer ?
#
loop_
_entity_poly.entity_id
_entity_poly.type
_entity_poly.pdbx_seq_one_letter_code
_entity_poly.pdbx_strand_id
1 'polypeptide(L)'
;MKKEEILKAAQNEKKDEGRKYVNDFALAAAGAFAFIVISLMILYKHVTNESYGELLSLFIGMVGAFCYGKFVLTSKKYWLFGAAILLSGSAIVFMDMSEL
;
A
#
# COMPACT_ATOMS: atom_id res chain seq x y z
N MET A 1 3.85 -27.10 -33.88
CA MET A 1 3.08 -26.42 -32.82
C MET A 1 1.60 -26.61 -33.07
N LYS A 2 0.86 -27.13 -32.09
CA LYS A 2 -0.59 -27.38 -32.25
C LYS A 2 -1.34 -26.07 -32.02
N LYS A 3 -2.35 -25.76 -32.86
CA LYS A 3 -3.14 -24.51 -32.79
C LYS A 3 -3.69 -24.21 -31.39
N GLU A 4 -3.96 -25.25 -30.60
CA GLU A 4 -4.43 -25.14 -29.22
C GLU A 4 -3.41 -24.53 -28.26
N GLU A 5 -2.11 -24.77 -28.49
CA GLU A 5 -1.03 -24.19 -27.66
C GLU A 5 -0.89 -22.69 -27.91
N ILE A 6 -1.05 -22.27 -29.17
CA ILE A 6 -1.00 -20.85 -29.58
C ILE A 6 -2.21 -20.10 -28.99
N LEU A 7 -3.39 -20.72 -29.01
CA LEU A 7 -4.61 -20.12 -28.46
C LEU A 7 -4.52 -19.97 -26.93
N LYS A 8 -3.96 -20.96 -26.23
CA LYS A 8 -3.73 -20.89 -24.78
C LYS A 8 -2.67 -19.86 -24.40
N ALA A 9 -1.60 -19.74 -25.18
CA ALA A 9 -0.56 -18.73 -24.97
C ALA A 9 -1.15 -17.30 -25.09
N ALA A 10 -1.90 -17.03 -26.17
CA ALA A 10 -2.53 -15.72 -26.39
C ALA A 10 -3.60 -15.38 -25.34
N GLN A 11 -4.33 -16.37 -24.82
CA GLN A 11 -5.29 -16.18 -23.73
C GLN A 11 -4.59 -15.85 -22.41
N ASN A 12 -3.47 -16.52 -22.10
CA ASN A 12 -2.69 -16.23 -20.91
C ASN A 12 -2.07 -14.83 -20.97
N GLU A 13 -1.56 -14.41 -22.14
CA GLU A 13 -1.00 -13.07 -22.37
C GLU A 13 -2.04 -11.98 -22.09
N LYS A 14 -3.25 -12.10 -22.66
CA LYS A 14 -4.36 -11.15 -22.40
C LYS A 14 -4.79 -11.13 -20.94
N LYS A 15 -4.74 -12.27 -20.25
CA LYS A 15 -5.14 -12.37 -18.84
C LYS A 15 -4.11 -11.71 -17.92
N ASP A 16 -2.83 -11.75 -18.28
CA ASP A 16 -1.76 -11.06 -17.58
C ASP A 16 -1.84 -9.53 -17.75
N GLU A 17 -2.13 -9.05 -18.95
CA GLU A 17 -2.35 -7.62 -19.21
C GLU A 17 -3.53 -7.06 -18.41
N GLY A 18 -4.66 -7.78 -18.39
CA GLY A 18 -5.83 -7.39 -17.60
C GLY A 18 -5.54 -7.37 -16.10
N ARG A 19 -4.79 -8.36 -15.59
CA ARG A 19 -4.41 -8.42 -14.17
C ARG A 19 -3.44 -7.28 -13.80
N LYS A 20 -2.51 -6.94 -14.69
CA LYS A 20 -1.59 -5.81 -14.52
C LYS A 20 -2.33 -4.48 -14.52
N TYR A 21 -3.25 -4.26 -15.46
CA TYR A 21 -4.07 -3.05 -15.53
C TYR A 21 -4.92 -2.83 -14.27
N VAL A 22 -5.62 -3.88 -13.81
CA VAL A 22 -6.44 -3.80 -12.58
C VAL A 22 -5.58 -3.50 -11.36
N ASN A 23 -4.39 -4.10 -11.28
CA ASN A 23 -3.47 -3.87 -10.18
C ASN A 23 -2.90 -2.44 -10.19
N ASP A 24 -2.50 -1.93 -11.35
CA ASP A 24 -2.00 -0.56 -11.50
C ASP A 24 -3.10 0.47 -11.20
N PHE A 25 -4.34 0.19 -11.62
CA PHE A 25 -5.50 1.01 -11.28
C PHE A 25 -5.80 0.99 -9.77
N ALA A 26 -5.78 -0.19 -9.14
CA ALA A 26 -5.98 -0.32 -7.70
C ALA A 26 -4.88 0.41 -6.90
N LEU A 27 -3.64 0.35 -7.39
CA LEU A 27 -2.52 1.07 -6.79
C LEU A 27 -2.69 2.59 -6.89
N ALA A 28 -3.08 3.08 -8.07
CA ALA A 28 -3.34 4.49 -8.30
C ALA A 28 -4.52 4.99 -7.46
N ALA A 29 -5.60 4.21 -7.38
CA ALA A 29 -6.77 4.53 -6.56
C ALA A 29 -6.42 4.56 -5.06
N ALA A 30 -5.67 3.57 -4.57
CA ALA A 30 -5.20 3.55 -3.18
C ALA A 30 -4.27 4.74 -2.88
N GLY A 31 -3.37 5.09 -3.80
CA GLY A 31 -2.50 6.26 -3.68
C GLY A 31 -3.29 7.58 -3.65
N ALA A 32 -4.29 7.72 -4.53
CA ALA A 32 -5.16 8.90 -4.54
C ALA A 32 -5.98 9.01 -3.25
N PHE A 33 -6.53 7.90 -2.77
CA PHE A 33 -7.26 7.86 -1.50
C PHE A 33 -6.35 8.25 -0.32
N ALA A 34 -5.16 7.66 -0.24
CA ALA A 34 -4.16 8.01 0.78
C ALA A 34 -3.80 9.50 0.74
N PHE A 35 -3.60 10.07 -0.44
CA PHE A 35 -3.28 11.48 -0.61
C PHE A 35 -4.41 12.41 -0.11
N ILE A 36 -5.66 12.06 -0.41
CA ILE A 36 -6.83 12.82 0.05
C ILE A 36 -6.93 12.76 1.58
N VAL A 37 -6.80 11.57 2.18
CA VAL A 37 -6.87 11.38 3.63
C VAL A 37 -5.76 12.14 4.36
N ILE A 38 -4.51 12.05 3.87
CA ILE A 38 -3.37 12.79 4.43
C ILE A 38 -3.63 14.30 4.33
N SER A 39 -4.09 14.77 3.17
CA SER A 39 -4.38 16.19 2.96
C SER A 39 -5.44 16.71 3.92
N LEU A 40 -6.51 15.94 4.15
CA LEU A 40 -7.56 16.28 5.13
C LEU A 40 -7.03 16.29 6.57
N MET A 41 -6.21 15.30 6.95
CA MET A 41 -5.60 15.26 8.30
C MET A 41 -4.65 16.43 8.54
N ILE A 42 -3.85 16.82 7.55
CA ILE A 42 -2.96 17.99 7.66
C ILE A 42 -3.79 19.25 7.89
N LEU A 43 -4.88 19.42 7.12
CA LEU A 43 -5.76 20.58 7.23
C LEU A 43 -6.45 20.62 8.59
N TYR A 44 -6.91 19.48 9.08
CA TYR A 44 -7.49 19.34 10.42
C TYR A 44 -6.48 19.74 11.51
N LYS A 45 -5.28 19.14 11.50
CA LYS A 45 -4.23 19.44 12.49
C LYS A 45 -3.72 20.87 12.42
N HIS A 46 -3.70 21.48 11.24
CA HIS A 46 -3.36 22.87 11.07
C HIS A 46 -4.37 23.80 11.77
N VAL A 47 -5.66 23.42 11.78
CA VAL A 47 -6.71 24.17 12.47
C VAL A 47 -6.70 23.90 13.98
N THR A 48 -6.37 22.67 14.42
CA THR A 48 -6.40 22.29 15.84
C THR A 48 -5.07 22.50 16.58
N ASN A 49 -3.99 22.90 15.91
CA ASN A 49 -2.63 23.06 16.49
C ASN A 49 -2.11 21.79 17.22
N GLU A 50 -2.61 20.62 16.83
CA GLU A 50 -2.18 19.35 17.40
C GLU A 50 -0.86 18.85 16.81
N SER A 51 -0.17 17.99 17.55
CA SER A 51 1.06 17.33 17.10
C SER A 51 0.85 16.55 15.81
N TYR A 52 1.78 16.73 14.86
CA TYR A 52 1.85 15.98 13.58
C TYR A 52 2.31 14.52 13.77
N GLY A 53 2.52 14.10 15.00
CA GLY A 53 3.03 12.79 15.35
C GLY A 53 2.21 11.62 14.82
N GLU A 54 0.90 11.69 15.00
CA GLU A 54 -0.04 10.68 14.48
C GLU A 54 0.03 10.56 12.95
N LEU A 55 0.33 11.66 12.26
CA LEU A 55 0.45 11.73 10.81
C LEU A 55 1.68 10.95 10.32
N LEU A 56 2.77 10.99 11.10
CA LEU A 56 3.97 10.18 10.88
C LEU A 56 3.68 8.69 11.09
N SER A 57 2.98 8.32 12.17
CA SER A 57 2.56 6.93 12.40
C SER A 57 1.67 6.42 11.27
N LEU A 58 0.69 7.23 10.84
CA LEU A 58 -0.23 6.89 9.76
C LEU A 58 0.51 6.70 8.42
N PHE A 59 1.51 7.54 8.15
CA PHE A 59 2.35 7.42 6.97
C PHE A 59 3.19 6.13 6.98
N ILE A 60 3.84 5.83 8.10
CA ILE A 60 4.64 4.59 8.27
C ILE A 60 3.73 3.35 8.12
N GLY A 61 2.52 3.39 8.71
CA GLY A 61 1.52 2.33 8.59
C GLY A 61 1.05 2.11 7.14
N MET A 62 0.82 3.18 6.39
CA MET A 62 0.48 3.09 4.96
C MET A 62 1.60 2.48 4.12
N VAL A 63 2.86 2.88 4.36
CA VAL A 63 4.02 2.29 3.67
C VAL A 63 4.16 0.81 4.04
N GLY A 64 3.92 0.44 5.30
CA GLY A 64 3.90 -0.95 5.76
C GLY A 64 2.80 -1.78 5.08
N ALA A 65 1.58 -1.25 5.00
CA ALA A 65 0.46 -1.88 4.31
C ALA A 65 0.71 -2.02 2.80
N PHE A 66 1.35 -1.03 2.17
CA PHE A 66 1.78 -1.11 0.78
C PHE A 66 2.81 -2.21 0.55
N CYS A 67 3.81 -2.32 1.43
CA CYS A 67 4.79 -3.41 1.41
C CYS A 67 4.10 -4.79 1.53
N TYR A 68 3.07 -4.90 2.37
CA TYR A 68 2.29 -6.13 2.50
C TYR A 68 1.49 -6.43 1.21
N GLY A 69 0.85 -5.43 0.61
CA GLY A 69 0.18 -5.59 -0.69
C GLY A 69 1.14 -6.07 -1.78
N LYS A 70 2.34 -5.49 -1.84
CA LYS A 70 3.41 -5.94 -2.74
C LYS A 70 3.87 -7.37 -2.46
N PHE A 71 3.90 -7.79 -1.19
CA PHE A 71 4.15 -9.18 -0.82
C PHE A 71 3.07 -10.12 -1.37
N VAL A 72 1.79 -9.80 -1.21
CA VAL A 72 0.67 -10.62 -1.73
C VAL A 72 0.78 -10.80 -3.25
N LEU A 73 1.18 -9.75 -3.97
CA LEU A 73 1.36 -9.79 -5.43
C LEU A 73 2.62 -10.53 -5.89
N THR A 74 3.74 -10.38 -5.18
CA THR A 74 5.04 -10.87 -5.67
C THR A 74 5.48 -12.16 -4.97
N SER A 75 4.86 -12.53 -3.85
CA SER A 75 5.23 -13.63 -2.94
C SER A 75 6.69 -13.62 -2.45
N LYS A 76 7.38 -12.48 -2.54
CA LYS A 76 8.79 -12.36 -2.15
C LYS A 76 8.94 -12.00 -0.67
N LYS A 77 9.61 -12.88 0.10
CA LYS A 77 9.73 -12.81 1.57
C LYS A 77 10.25 -11.47 2.12
N TYR A 78 11.13 -10.76 1.40
CA TYR A 78 11.65 -9.47 1.89
C TYR A 78 10.58 -8.39 2.02
N TRP A 79 9.53 -8.42 1.20
CA TRP A 79 8.40 -7.49 1.32
C TRP A 79 7.58 -7.76 2.59
N LEU A 80 7.49 -9.02 3.01
CA LEU A 80 6.82 -9.40 4.25
C LEU A 80 7.58 -8.91 5.48
N PHE A 81 8.91 -9.10 5.50
CA PHE A 81 9.75 -8.58 6.60
C PHE A 81 9.70 -7.05 6.67
N GLY A 82 9.78 -6.36 5.53
CA GLY A 82 9.62 -4.90 5.48
C GLY A 82 8.25 -4.44 5.98
N ALA A 83 7.17 -5.11 5.58
CA ALA A 83 5.82 -4.81 6.05
C ALA A 83 5.68 -5.01 7.57
N ALA A 84 6.20 -6.12 8.10
CA ALA A 84 6.13 -6.43 9.52
C ALA A 84 6.87 -5.39 10.38
N ILE A 85 8.07 -4.98 9.96
CA ILE A 85 8.87 -3.97 10.65
C ILE A 85 8.16 -2.60 10.61
N LEU A 86 7.63 -2.21 9.45
CA LEU A 86 6.96 -0.92 9.30
C LEU A 86 5.65 -0.87 10.08
N LEU A 87 4.84 -1.93 10.06
CA LEU A 87 3.58 -1.98 10.81
C LEU A 87 3.80 -2.02 12.33
N SER A 88 4.79 -2.80 12.79
CA SER A 88 5.16 -2.79 14.22
C SER A 88 5.74 -1.44 14.63
N GLY A 89 6.59 -0.83 13.79
CA GLY A 89 7.10 0.52 14.00
C GLY A 89 5.99 1.58 14.07
N SER A 90 4.98 1.52 13.20
CA SER A 90 3.85 2.46 13.26
C SER A 90 3.04 2.32 14.55
N ALA A 91 2.87 1.09 15.05
CA ALA A 91 2.16 0.83 16.30
C ALA A 91 2.92 1.37 17.51
N ILE A 92 4.24 1.18 17.55
CA ILE A 92 5.09 1.71 18.62
C ILE A 92 5.06 3.24 18.62
N VAL A 93 5.26 3.87 17.45
CA VAL A 93 5.22 5.34 17.30
C VAL A 93 3.84 5.91 17.65
N PHE A 94 2.76 5.16 17.37
CA PHE A 94 1.42 5.57 17.77
C PHE A 94 1.22 5.52 19.29
N MET A 95 1.67 4.43 19.94
CA MET A 95 1.55 4.28 21.40
C MET A 95 2.40 5.31 22.14
N ASP A 96 3.65 5.52 21.72
CA ASP A 96 4.58 6.48 22.33
C ASP A 96 4.06 7.92 22.25
N MET A 97 3.30 8.25 21.19
CA MET A 97 2.68 9.57 21.05
C MET A 97 1.29 9.69 21.68
N SER A 98 0.67 8.59 22.09
CA SER A 98 -0.58 8.61 22.86
C SER A 98 -0.37 8.83 24.36
N GLU A 99 0.87 8.62 24.85
CA GLU A 99 1.25 8.80 26.26
C GLU A 99 1.81 10.21 26.57
N LEU A 100 1.88 11.10 25.57
CA LEU A 100 2.45 12.46 25.63
C LEU A 100 1.35 13.53 25.55
#